data_AF-A0AAE0H3W6-F1
#
_entry.id   AF-A0AAE0H3W6-F1
#
_cell.length_a   1.000
_cell.length_b   1.000
_cell.length_c   1.000
_cell.angle_alpha   90.00
_cell.angle_beta   90.00
_cell.angle_gamma   90.00
#
_symmetry.space_group_name_H-M   'P 1'
#
loop_
_entity.id
_entity.type
_entity.pdbx_description
1 polymer ?
#
loop_
_entity_poly.entity_id
_entity_poly.type
_entity_poly.pdbx_seq_one_letter_code
_entity_poly.pdbx_strand_id
1 'polypeptide(L)'
;MEAPLTIDEARLAQLRRKLESLNYGDTFDLSSVPLIQKLLDDLVHTTESYRALKLRNSSSSHELETYKAKLDVLYQDNARLLKENNALHLQLIKDAEGGDSKERRSSLTVKKLEDEIAELKFWKKQAIDRYLSLETSHDDLKKRLEELVEEGRGRHPSGFQPPDIRLVDAHVAPGFNSKARVDLSAVMEAADPHATPERRAAAPAGSAHQQRSTDLVHASELRTAAAERELHTLKAQLLEAQEELAQSQHFVSSREDEIARLSSMLEGGRDVERMTLEYRNEANEKTIISLNQQVEFLTLQLSRVESEAAQGRELQTTMAKYQKEKERLTANLQETLRENSEVRASARRIST
;
A
#
# COMPACT_ATOMS: atom_id res chain seq x y z
N MET A 1 -73.48 -57.03 -49.97
CA MET A 1 -72.60 -56.40 -50.99
C MET A 1 -72.73 -54.90 -50.83
N GLU A 2 -71.87 -54.29 -50.02
CA GLU A 2 -71.78 -52.83 -49.97
C GLU A 2 -71.02 -52.35 -51.20
N ALA A 3 -71.63 -51.45 -51.97
CA ALA A 3 -71.02 -50.84 -53.14
C ALA A 3 -69.78 -50.02 -52.72
N PRO A 4 -68.72 -49.96 -53.55
CA PRO A 4 -67.56 -49.13 -53.25
C PRO A 4 -68.00 -47.66 -53.22
N LEU A 5 -67.89 -47.03 -52.04
CA LEU A 5 -68.09 -45.60 -51.85
C LEU A 5 -67.31 -44.84 -52.92
N THR A 6 -67.98 -43.93 -53.61
CA THR A 6 -67.31 -43.04 -54.56
C THR A 6 -66.26 -42.21 -53.81
N ILE A 7 -65.17 -41.83 -54.49
CA ILE A 7 -64.03 -41.11 -53.88
C ILE A 7 -64.49 -39.85 -53.11
N ASP A 8 -65.57 -39.22 -53.56
CA ASP A 8 -66.15 -38.03 -52.93
C ASP A 8 -66.97 -38.35 -51.67
N GLU A 9 -67.63 -39.50 -51.58
CA GLU A 9 -68.28 -39.98 -50.35
C GLU A 9 -67.26 -40.38 -49.28
N ALA A 10 -66.12 -40.98 -49.69
CA ALA A 10 -65.02 -41.28 -48.78
C ALA A 10 -64.37 -40.02 -48.20
N ARG A 11 -64.18 -38.98 -49.03
CA ARG A 11 -63.68 -37.67 -48.59
C ARG A 11 -64.67 -36.95 -47.67
N LEU A 12 -65.96 -37.04 -47.96
CA LEU A 12 -67.01 -36.49 -47.11
C LEU A 12 -67.04 -37.16 -45.73
N ALA A 13 -66.94 -38.50 -45.68
CA ALA A 13 -66.89 -39.22 -44.41
C ALA A 13 -65.64 -38.87 -43.58
N GLN A 14 -64.49 -38.68 -44.23
CA GLN A 14 -63.25 -38.27 -43.56
C GLN A 14 -63.34 -36.83 -43.03
N LEU A 15 -63.90 -35.90 -43.81
CA LEU A 15 -64.10 -34.51 -43.41
C LEU A 15 -65.12 -34.39 -42.27
N ARG A 16 -66.21 -35.18 -42.29
CA ARG A 16 -67.16 -35.26 -41.18
C ARG A 16 -66.49 -35.69 -39.90
N ARG A 17 -65.67 -36.76 -39.92
CA ARG A 17 -64.92 -37.20 -38.73
C ARG A 17 -63.97 -36.12 -38.20
N LYS A 18 -63.28 -35.39 -39.08
CA LYS A 18 -62.40 -34.28 -38.69
C LYS A 18 -63.18 -33.13 -38.04
N LEU A 19 -64.29 -32.73 -38.63
CA LEU A 19 -65.16 -31.66 -38.11
C LEU A 19 -65.84 -32.07 -36.80
N GLU A 20 -66.32 -33.30 -36.71
CA GLU A 20 -66.92 -33.87 -35.51
C GLU A 20 -65.89 -33.96 -34.36
N SER A 21 -64.62 -34.25 -34.66
CA SER A 21 -63.53 -34.18 -33.68
C SER A 21 -63.21 -32.76 -33.19
N LEU A 22 -63.64 -31.74 -33.95
CA LEU A 22 -63.58 -30.32 -33.60
C LEU A 22 -64.92 -29.81 -33.07
N ASN A 23 -65.86 -30.71 -32.75
CA ASN A 23 -67.23 -30.44 -32.29
C ASN A 23 -68.13 -29.70 -33.30
N TYR A 24 -67.84 -29.77 -34.60
CA TYR A 24 -68.75 -29.32 -35.65
C TYR A 24 -69.60 -30.50 -36.14
N GLY A 25 -70.90 -30.50 -35.80
CA GLY A 25 -71.84 -31.59 -36.09
C GLY A 25 -72.87 -31.32 -37.20
N ASP A 26 -72.77 -30.18 -37.89
CA ASP A 26 -73.75 -29.79 -38.89
C ASP A 26 -73.68 -30.65 -40.16
N THR A 27 -74.84 -30.93 -40.75
CA THR A 27 -74.93 -31.69 -42.00
C THR A 27 -74.60 -30.82 -43.21
N PHE A 28 -73.73 -31.31 -44.10
CA PHE A 28 -73.35 -30.62 -45.34
C PHE A 28 -73.35 -31.56 -46.55
N ASP A 29 -73.55 -30.95 -47.73
CA ASP A 29 -73.70 -31.61 -49.04
C ASP A 29 -72.35 -31.91 -49.72
N LEU A 30 -72.36 -32.88 -50.65
CA LEU A 30 -71.17 -33.30 -51.42
C LEU A 30 -70.50 -32.15 -52.19
N SER A 31 -71.29 -31.18 -52.67
CA SER A 31 -70.79 -30.01 -53.44
C SER A 31 -69.94 -29.06 -52.60
N SER A 32 -70.14 -29.04 -51.27
CA SER A 32 -69.49 -28.11 -50.35
C SER A 32 -68.17 -28.65 -49.80
N VAL A 33 -67.92 -29.96 -49.94
CA VAL A 33 -66.74 -30.68 -49.42
C VAL A 33 -65.41 -30.03 -49.81
N PRO A 34 -65.16 -29.63 -51.08
CA PRO A 34 -63.87 -29.07 -51.48
C PRO A 34 -63.56 -27.72 -50.82
N LEU A 35 -64.59 -26.90 -50.60
CA LEU A 35 -64.44 -25.58 -49.97
C LEU A 35 -64.20 -25.73 -48.47
N ILE A 36 -64.99 -26.58 -47.80
CA ILE A 36 -64.85 -26.85 -46.36
C ILE A 36 -63.49 -27.46 -46.06
N GLN A 37 -63.00 -28.38 -46.89
CA GLN A 37 -61.66 -28.98 -46.73
C GLN A 37 -60.56 -27.91 -46.84
N LYS A 38 -60.62 -27.02 -47.84
CA LYS A 38 -59.64 -25.93 -47.99
C LYS A 38 -59.65 -24.97 -46.80
N LEU A 39 -60.83 -24.54 -46.36
CA LEU A 39 -60.96 -23.65 -45.20
C LEU A 39 -60.46 -24.30 -43.91
N LEU A 40 -60.72 -25.59 -43.73
CA LEU A 40 -60.23 -26.35 -42.59
C LEU A 40 -58.71 -26.49 -42.65
N ASP A 41 -58.15 -26.81 -43.81
CA ASP A 41 -56.70 -26.91 -44.00
C ASP A 41 -56.01 -25.56 -43.78
N ASP A 42 -56.59 -24.46 -44.28
CA ASP A 42 -56.11 -23.09 -44.02
C ASP A 42 -56.20 -22.73 -42.53
N LEU A 43 -57.28 -23.11 -41.84
CA LEU A 43 -57.45 -22.85 -40.41
C LEU A 43 -56.46 -23.67 -39.56
N VAL A 44 -56.24 -24.94 -39.90
CA VAL A 44 -55.22 -25.77 -39.26
C VAL A 44 -53.84 -25.19 -39.51
N HIS A 45 -53.52 -24.83 -40.76
CA HIS A 45 -52.23 -24.24 -41.11
C HIS A 45 -51.97 -22.91 -40.39
N THR A 46 -52.99 -22.03 -40.33
CA THR A 46 -52.86 -20.74 -39.62
C THR A 46 -52.75 -20.93 -38.11
N THR A 47 -53.49 -21.87 -37.50
CA THR A 47 -53.38 -22.16 -36.06
C THR A 47 -52.05 -22.81 -35.68
N GLU A 48 -51.53 -23.73 -36.50
CA GLU A 48 -50.19 -24.29 -36.34
C GLU A 48 -49.11 -23.23 -36.52
N SER A 49 -49.20 -22.41 -37.57
CA SER A 49 -48.29 -21.28 -37.81
C SER A 49 -48.31 -20.29 -36.65
N TYR A 50 -49.49 -19.99 -36.10
CA TYR A 50 -49.63 -19.11 -34.93
C TYR A 50 -49.00 -19.73 -33.68
N ARG A 51 -49.18 -21.05 -33.44
CA ARG A 51 -48.51 -21.75 -32.32
C ARG A 51 -46.99 -21.68 -32.48
N ALA A 52 -46.46 -21.94 -33.67
CA ALA A 52 -45.03 -21.84 -33.96
C ALA A 52 -44.51 -20.42 -33.76
N LEU A 53 -45.24 -19.40 -34.24
CA LEU A 53 -44.92 -17.99 -34.04
C LEU A 53 -44.91 -17.63 -32.55
N LYS A 54 -45.91 -18.07 -31.78
CA LYS A 54 -46.01 -17.83 -30.33
C LYS A 54 -44.83 -18.45 -29.59
N LEU A 55 -44.44 -19.67 -29.95
CA LEU A 55 -43.28 -20.35 -29.36
C LEU A 55 -41.99 -19.57 -29.65
N ARG A 56 -41.78 -19.19 -30.92
CA ARG A 56 -40.61 -18.40 -31.34
C ARG A 56 -40.57 -17.04 -30.63
N ASN A 57 -41.71 -16.37 -30.51
CA ASN A 57 -41.80 -15.09 -29.80
C ASN A 57 -41.46 -15.24 -28.31
N SER A 58 -41.90 -16.33 -27.68
CA SER A 58 -41.53 -16.64 -26.29
C SER A 58 -40.02 -16.88 -26.14
N SER A 59 -39.41 -17.65 -27.05
CA SER A 59 -37.96 -17.88 -27.05
C SER A 59 -37.18 -16.58 -27.25
N SER A 60 -37.55 -15.78 -28.26
CA SER A 60 -36.90 -14.49 -28.52
C SER A 60 -37.09 -13.50 -27.36
N SER A 61 -38.24 -13.51 -26.68
CA SER A 61 -38.44 -12.68 -25.48
C SER A 61 -37.46 -13.06 -24.36
N HIS A 62 -37.25 -14.36 -24.14
CA HIS A 62 -36.33 -14.85 -23.11
C HIS A 62 -34.86 -14.54 -23.44
N GLU A 63 -34.46 -14.69 -24.70
CA GLU A 63 -33.13 -14.29 -25.17
C GLU A 63 -32.91 -12.78 -24.96
N LEU A 64 -33.92 -11.96 -25.27
CA LEU A 64 -33.84 -10.51 -25.13
C LEU A 64 -33.68 -10.09 -23.65
N GLU A 65 -34.41 -10.72 -22.73
CA GLU A 65 -34.21 -10.53 -21.29
C GLU A 65 -32.80 -10.93 -20.84
N THR A 66 -32.27 -12.03 -21.38
CA THR A 66 -30.92 -12.50 -21.08
C THR A 66 -29.85 -11.51 -21.56
N TYR A 67 -30.02 -10.97 -22.78
CA TYR A 67 -29.12 -9.95 -23.32
C TYR A 67 -29.19 -8.65 -22.53
N LYS A 68 -30.39 -8.22 -22.11
CA LYS A 68 -30.55 -7.05 -21.23
C LYS A 68 -29.78 -7.22 -19.92
N ALA A 69 -29.90 -8.38 -19.27
CA ALA A 69 -29.16 -8.66 -18.03
C ALA A 69 -27.62 -8.62 -18.23
N LYS A 70 -27.12 -9.19 -19.35
CA LYS A 70 -25.70 -9.12 -19.72
C LYS A 70 -25.25 -7.67 -19.96
N LEU A 71 -26.06 -6.88 -20.65
CA LEU A 71 -25.79 -5.49 -20.98
C LEU A 71 -25.75 -4.59 -19.74
N ASP A 72 -26.66 -4.78 -18.79
CA ASP A 72 -26.69 -4.03 -17.53
C ASP A 72 -25.40 -4.24 -16.73
N VAL A 73 -24.90 -5.47 -16.69
CA VAL A 73 -23.65 -5.83 -16.00
C VAL A 73 -22.44 -5.18 -16.67
N LEU A 74 -22.40 -5.15 -18.00
CA LEU A 74 -21.35 -4.45 -18.74
C LEU A 74 -21.38 -2.94 -18.51
N TYR A 75 -22.57 -2.32 -18.42
CA TYR A 75 -22.68 -0.90 -18.10
C TYR A 75 -22.18 -0.59 -16.69
N GLN A 76 -22.51 -1.44 -15.71
CA GLN A 76 -22.04 -1.28 -14.34
C GLN A 76 -20.51 -1.44 -14.24
N ASP A 77 -19.94 -2.43 -14.93
CA ASP A 77 -18.48 -2.62 -14.95
C ASP A 77 -17.76 -1.49 -15.70
N ASN A 78 -18.31 -1.01 -16.82
CA ASN A 78 -17.75 0.13 -17.53
C ASN A 78 -17.76 1.39 -16.65
N ALA A 79 -18.86 1.66 -15.94
CA ALA A 79 -18.94 2.77 -15.01
C ALA A 79 -17.93 2.64 -13.84
N ARG A 80 -17.70 1.42 -13.37
CA ARG A 80 -16.65 1.13 -12.36
C ARG A 80 -15.25 1.39 -12.92
N LEU A 81 -14.94 0.85 -14.10
CA LEU A 81 -13.65 1.02 -14.75
C LEU A 81 -13.35 2.49 -15.06
N LEU A 82 -14.36 3.27 -15.48
CA LEU A 82 -14.22 4.72 -15.68
C LEU A 82 -13.84 5.44 -14.38
N LYS A 83 -14.45 5.07 -13.25
CA LYS A 83 -14.09 5.66 -11.94
C LYS A 83 -12.67 5.30 -11.53
N GLU A 84 -12.29 4.04 -11.71
CA GLU A 84 -10.93 3.55 -11.39
C GLU A 84 -9.89 4.22 -12.28
N ASN A 85 -10.14 4.30 -13.59
CA ASN A 85 -9.28 4.98 -14.54
C ASN A 85 -9.10 6.46 -14.19
N ASN A 86 -10.18 7.17 -13.87
CA ASN A 86 -10.11 8.56 -13.40
C ASN A 86 -9.30 8.70 -12.10
N ALA A 87 -9.46 7.78 -11.14
CA ALA A 87 -8.71 7.78 -9.89
C ALA A 87 -7.21 7.55 -10.13
N LEU A 88 -6.86 6.59 -10.99
CA LEU A 88 -5.48 6.31 -11.39
C LEU A 88 -4.85 7.49 -12.13
N HIS A 89 -5.58 8.13 -13.04
CA HIS A 89 -5.10 9.36 -13.70
C HIS A 89 -4.78 10.47 -12.69
N LEU A 90 -5.65 10.70 -11.71
CA LEU A 90 -5.40 11.67 -10.65
C LEU A 90 -4.18 11.29 -9.78
N GLN A 91 -3.99 10.00 -9.51
CA GLN A 91 -2.83 9.51 -8.77
C GLN A 91 -1.53 9.75 -9.56
N LEU A 92 -1.51 9.42 -10.86
CA LEU A 92 -0.35 9.66 -11.73
C LEU A 92 0.04 11.15 -11.77
N ILE A 93 -0.94 12.05 -11.84
CA ILE A 93 -0.68 13.50 -11.79
C ILE A 93 -0.03 13.88 -10.46
N LYS A 94 -0.58 13.42 -9.33
CA LYS A 94 -0.02 13.71 -8.01
C LYS A 94 1.39 13.16 -7.82
N ASP A 95 1.64 11.94 -8.30
CA ASP A 95 2.95 11.31 -8.21
C ASP A 95 3.97 12.04 -9.08
N ALA A 96 3.59 12.50 -10.28
CA ALA A 96 4.41 13.33 -11.14
C ALA A 96 4.73 14.69 -10.49
N GLU A 97 3.73 15.41 -9.97
CA GLU A 97 3.94 16.68 -9.25
C GLU A 97 4.82 16.51 -8.01
N GLY A 98 4.65 15.40 -7.28
CA GLY A 98 5.47 15.03 -6.13
C GLY A 98 6.92 14.72 -6.53
N GLY A 99 7.12 14.03 -7.66
CA GLY A 99 8.41 13.77 -8.28
C GLY A 99 9.15 15.05 -8.67
N ASP A 100 8.51 15.89 -9.49
CA ASP A 100 9.01 17.21 -9.90
C ASP A 100 9.41 18.07 -8.70
N SER A 101 8.56 18.08 -7.66
CA SER A 101 8.82 18.85 -6.45
C SER A 101 10.02 18.32 -5.65
N LYS A 102 10.28 17.01 -5.66
CA LYS A 102 11.48 16.42 -5.06
C LYS A 102 12.72 16.72 -5.89
N GLU A 103 12.63 16.60 -7.20
CA GLU A 103 13.72 16.88 -8.15
C GLU A 103 14.17 18.35 -8.10
N ARG A 104 13.22 19.28 -8.03
CA ARG A 104 13.54 20.71 -7.84
C ARG A 104 14.26 20.96 -6.52
N ARG A 105 13.81 20.32 -5.43
CA ARG A 105 14.47 20.44 -4.11
C ARG A 105 15.88 19.88 -4.12
N SER A 106 16.08 18.68 -4.67
CA SER A 106 17.40 18.07 -4.76
C SER A 106 18.33 18.91 -5.65
N SER A 107 17.84 19.40 -6.78
CA SER A 107 18.59 20.30 -7.67
C SER A 107 19.05 21.58 -6.97
N LEU A 108 18.18 22.19 -6.15
CA LEU A 108 18.56 23.37 -5.35
C LEU A 108 19.59 23.03 -4.27
N THR A 109 19.49 21.87 -3.62
CA THR A 109 20.50 21.45 -2.64
C THR A 109 21.84 21.17 -3.29
N VAL A 110 21.86 20.55 -4.47
CA VAL A 110 23.09 20.31 -5.23
C VAL A 110 23.78 21.63 -5.56
N LYS A 111 23.05 22.60 -6.12
CA LYS A 111 23.60 23.93 -6.43
C LYS A 111 24.21 24.63 -5.20
N LYS A 112 23.52 24.57 -4.06
CA LYS A 112 24.04 25.14 -2.80
C LYS A 112 25.35 24.48 -2.36
N LEU A 113 25.43 23.16 -2.43
CA LEU A 113 26.65 22.42 -2.09
C LEU A 113 27.78 22.70 -3.08
N GLU A 114 27.47 22.85 -4.37
CA GLU A 114 28.44 23.25 -5.39
C GLU A 114 29.01 24.64 -5.11
N ASP A 115 28.17 25.60 -4.74
CA ASP A 115 28.57 26.96 -4.35
C ASP A 115 29.48 26.94 -3.10
N GLU A 116 29.10 26.17 -2.07
CA GLU A 116 29.91 26.01 -0.85
C GLU A 116 31.26 25.34 -1.15
N ILE A 117 31.29 24.32 -2.00
CA ILE A 117 32.53 23.69 -2.46
C ILE A 117 33.41 24.70 -3.21
N ALA A 118 32.82 25.55 -4.06
CA ALA A 118 33.55 26.58 -4.78
C ALA A 118 34.15 27.62 -3.82
N GLU A 119 33.38 28.03 -2.81
CA GLU A 119 33.84 28.96 -1.78
C GLU A 119 34.98 28.37 -0.94
N LEU A 120 34.82 27.13 -0.45
CA LEU A 120 35.86 26.44 0.31
C LEU A 120 37.14 26.23 -0.50
N LYS A 121 37.02 25.91 -1.80
CA LYS A 121 38.16 25.83 -2.71
C LYS A 121 38.87 27.17 -2.86
N PHE A 122 38.13 28.27 -2.94
CA PHE A 122 38.69 29.63 -2.97
C PHE A 122 39.46 29.96 -1.69
N TRP A 123 38.86 29.75 -0.51
CA TRP A 123 39.52 29.99 0.77
C TRP A 123 40.75 29.12 0.97
N LYS A 124 40.67 27.84 0.59
CA LYS A 124 41.82 26.93 0.59
C LYS A 124 42.96 27.48 -0.25
N LYS A 125 42.67 27.90 -1.49
CA LYS A 125 43.67 28.48 -2.39
C LYS A 125 44.30 29.74 -1.77
N GLN A 126 43.48 30.65 -1.25
CA GLN A 126 43.96 31.87 -0.61
C GLN A 126 44.84 31.59 0.61
N ALA A 127 44.50 30.58 1.43
CA ALA A 127 45.30 30.17 2.57
C ALA A 127 46.66 29.62 2.15
N ILE A 128 46.71 28.82 1.07
CA ILE A 128 47.95 28.31 0.49
C ILE A 128 48.81 29.48 0.00
N ASP A 129 48.25 30.43 -0.76
CA ASP A 129 49.00 31.59 -1.28
C ASP A 129 49.58 32.44 -0.14
N ARG A 130 48.82 32.66 0.93
CA ARG A 130 49.30 33.35 2.15
C ARG A 130 50.43 32.59 2.82
N TYR A 131 50.28 31.28 3.00
CA TYR A 131 51.29 30.44 3.61
C TYR A 131 52.62 30.48 2.82
N LEU A 132 52.55 30.36 1.49
CA LEU A 132 53.72 30.49 0.62
C LEU A 132 54.40 31.87 0.76
N SER A 133 53.62 32.96 0.84
CA SER A 133 54.21 34.30 1.04
C SER A 133 54.93 34.44 2.39
N LEU A 134 54.37 33.82 3.45
CA LEU A 134 54.98 33.77 4.78
C LEU A 134 56.26 32.93 4.78
N GLU A 135 56.27 31.79 4.09
CA GLU A 135 57.48 30.97 3.92
C GLU A 135 58.58 31.76 3.19
N THR A 136 58.26 32.47 2.10
CA THR A 136 59.26 33.30 1.41
C THR A 136 59.81 34.41 2.30
N SER A 137 58.96 35.10 3.07
CA SER A 137 59.41 36.14 4.00
C SER A 137 60.24 35.56 5.15
N HIS A 138 59.91 34.35 5.61
CA HIS A 138 60.66 33.65 6.64
C HIS A 138 62.04 33.25 6.11
N ASP A 139 62.12 32.71 4.90
CA ASP A 139 63.38 32.37 4.25
C ASP A 139 64.26 33.60 4.01
N ASP A 140 63.68 34.72 3.60
CA ASP A 140 64.40 35.98 3.44
C ASP A 140 64.91 36.55 4.78
N LEU A 141 64.09 36.50 5.83
CA LEU A 141 64.50 36.90 7.18
C LEU A 141 65.60 35.98 7.73
N LYS A 142 65.50 34.68 7.46
CA LYS A 142 66.51 33.70 7.85
C LYS A 142 67.84 33.96 7.15
N LYS A 143 67.82 34.22 5.84
CA LYS A 143 69.03 34.64 5.09
C LYS A 143 69.64 35.92 5.65
N ARG A 144 68.84 36.94 5.94
CA ARG A 144 69.32 38.18 6.57
C ARG A 144 69.93 37.94 7.94
N LEU A 145 69.34 37.05 8.74
CA LEU A 145 69.89 36.67 10.03
C LEU A 145 71.24 35.94 9.87
N GLU A 146 71.33 35.02 8.91
CA GLU A 146 72.59 34.34 8.56
C GLU A 146 73.66 35.34 8.11
N GLU A 147 73.33 36.29 7.23
CA GLU A 147 74.22 37.39 6.81
C GLU A 147 74.72 38.21 8.00
N LEU A 148 73.83 38.63 8.90
CA LEU A 148 74.19 39.39 10.11
C LEU A 148 75.06 38.57 11.08
N VAL A 149 74.80 37.26 11.20
CA VAL A 149 75.62 36.36 12.01
C VAL A 149 77.03 36.23 11.40
N GLU A 150 77.15 36.10 10.08
CA GLU A 150 78.45 36.06 9.40
C GLU A 150 79.19 37.41 9.47
N GLU A 151 78.50 38.54 9.30
CA GLU A 151 79.07 39.88 9.50
C GLU A 151 79.49 40.14 10.95
N GLY A 152 78.76 39.57 11.92
CA GLY A 152 79.09 39.60 13.34
C GLY A 152 80.31 38.72 13.66
N ARG A 153 80.45 37.55 13.02
CA ARG A 153 81.64 36.68 13.15
C ARG A 153 82.91 37.33 12.60
N GLY A 154 82.80 38.19 11.59
CA GLY A 154 83.93 38.95 11.04
C GLY A 154 84.39 40.14 11.89
N ARG A 155 83.63 40.55 12.91
CA ARG A 155 83.87 41.77 13.70
C ARG A 155 84.36 41.54 15.14
N HIS A 156 84.74 40.31 15.49
CA HIS A 156 85.34 40.02 16.80
C HIS A 156 86.73 39.37 16.68
N PRO A 157 87.81 40.06 17.10
CA PRO A 157 89.04 39.37 17.49
C PRO A 157 88.73 38.53 18.74
N SER A 158 89.37 37.38 18.86
CA SER A 158 89.26 36.44 19.98
C SER A 158 89.16 37.16 21.33
N GLY A 159 88.00 37.14 21.99
CA GLY A 159 87.84 37.68 23.35
C GLY A 159 86.51 38.30 23.75
N PHE A 160 85.41 38.14 23.00
CA PHE A 160 84.11 38.68 23.42
C PHE A 160 83.25 37.61 24.12
N GLN A 161 83.10 37.76 25.43
CA GLN A 161 82.15 37.01 26.24
C GLN A 161 80.74 37.58 25.98
N PRO A 162 79.74 36.76 25.63
CA PRO A 162 78.40 37.26 25.32
C PRO A 162 77.82 37.95 26.56
N PRO A 163 77.19 39.14 26.43
CA PRO A 163 76.41 39.69 27.52
C PRO A 163 75.23 38.75 27.78
N ASP A 164 75.01 38.48 29.06
CA ASP A 164 73.92 37.66 29.57
C ASP A 164 72.58 38.37 29.25
N ILE A 165 72.01 38.08 28.07
CA ILE A 165 70.67 38.53 27.71
C ILE A 165 69.71 37.68 28.53
N ARG A 166 69.37 38.19 29.71
CA ARG A 166 68.20 37.74 30.45
C ARG A 166 67.00 37.89 29.53
N LEU A 167 66.35 36.77 29.18
CA LEU A 167 65.02 36.76 28.62
C LEU A 167 64.15 37.62 29.54
N VAL A 168 63.76 38.80 29.07
CA VAL A 168 62.65 39.52 29.66
C VAL A 168 61.42 38.72 29.26
N ASP A 169 60.73 38.17 30.26
CA ASP A 169 59.45 37.49 30.09
C ASP A 169 58.49 38.41 29.34
N ALA A 170 58.38 38.19 28.03
CA ALA A 170 57.37 38.80 27.21
C ALA A 170 56.02 38.33 27.76
N HIS A 171 55.31 39.27 28.38
CA HIS A 171 53.97 39.04 28.90
C HIS A 171 53.10 38.49 27.76
N VAL A 172 52.71 37.23 27.95
CA VAL A 172 51.76 36.53 27.09
C VAL A 172 50.45 37.32 27.13
N ALA A 173 50.09 37.93 26.01
CA ALA A 173 48.73 38.39 25.80
C ALA A 173 47.79 37.15 25.86
N PRO A 174 46.70 37.18 26.64
CA PRO A 174 45.87 36.01 26.85
C PRO A 174 45.06 35.74 25.58
N GLY A 175 45.27 34.59 24.93
CA GLY A 175 44.39 34.17 23.83
C GLY A 175 44.87 33.11 22.84
N PHE A 176 46.08 32.54 22.95
CA PHE A 176 46.54 31.55 21.97
C PHE A 176 47.08 30.27 22.64
N ASN A 177 46.29 29.20 22.55
CA ASN A 177 46.62 27.87 23.07
C ASN A 177 47.61 27.14 22.15
N SER A 178 48.91 27.20 22.42
CA SER A 178 49.94 26.42 21.72
C SER A 178 50.35 25.16 22.50
N LYS A 179 49.55 24.09 22.41
CA LYS A 179 50.00 22.73 22.77
C LYS A 179 50.66 22.08 21.55
N ALA A 180 51.95 22.37 21.34
CA ALA A 180 52.90 21.55 20.57
C ALA A 180 54.24 22.30 20.50
N ARG A 181 55.05 22.22 21.55
CA ARG A 181 56.49 22.51 21.45
C ARG A 181 57.18 21.17 21.30
N VAL A 182 57.64 20.87 20.09
CA VAL A 182 58.56 19.76 19.82
C VAL A 182 59.95 20.23 20.22
N ASP A 183 60.56 19.51 21.16
CA ASP A 183 61.88 19.82 21.72
C ASP A 183 62.96 19.33 20.73
N LEU A 184 63.48 20.23 19.89
CA LEU A 184 64.50 19.95 18.87
C LEU A 184 65.95 19.93 19.44
N SER A 185 66.10 20.01 20.76
CA SER A 185 67.41 20.05 21.43
C SER A 185 68.19 18.73 21.37
N ALA A 186 67.54 17.60 21.08
CA ALA A 186 68.16 16.27 21.10
C ALA A 186 68.90 15.86 19.81
N VAL A 187 68.82 16.62 18.71
CA VAL A 187 69.38 16.22 17.40
C VAL A 187 70.78 16.81 17.13
N MET A 188 71.27 17.72 17.99
CA MET A 188 72.53 18.44 17.76
C MET A 188 73.65 18.12 18.77
N GLU A 189 73.55 16.98 19.47
CA GLU A 189 74.55 16.48 20.43
C GLU A 189 75.30 15.25 19.90
N ALA A 190 75.69 15.32 18.62
CA ALA A 190 76.57 14.32 17.99
C ALA A 190 77.58 15.02 17.07
N ALA A 191 78.44 15.86 17.67
CA ALA A 191 79.60 16.41 16.99
C ALA A 191 80.75 16.58 17.99
N ASP A 192 81.42 15.48 18.31
CA ASP A 192 82.70 15.49 19.03
C ASP A 192 83.77 16.26 18.23
N PRO A 193 84.47 17.26 18.80
CA PRO A 193 85.51 18.03 18.11
C PRO A 193 86.90 17.37 18.15
N HIS A 194 87.00 16.08 18.50
CA HIS A 194 88.27 15.32 18.45
C HIS A 194 88.15 14.05 17.61
N ALA A 195 88.12 14.21 16.29
CA ALA A 195 88.41 13.16 15.34
C ALA A 195 89.65 13.54 14.51
N THR A 196 90.65 12.66 14.54
CA THR A 196 91.93 12.76 13.81
C THR A 196 91.74 12.86 12.28
N PRO A 197 92.72 13.42 11.54
CA PRO A 197 92.54 13.87 10.15
C PRO A 197 92.56 12.75 9.09
N GLU A 198 92.33 11.49 9.45
CA GLU A 198 92.37 10.36 8.50
C GLU A 198 91.01 9.91 7.97
N ARG A 199 89.89 10.46 8.46
CA ARG A 199 88.55 9.98 8.06
C ARG A 199 87.86 10.78 6.96
N ARG A 200 88.55 11.74 6.34
CA ARG A 200 87.97 12.64 5.31
C ARG A 200 88.13 12.17 3.86
N ALA A 201 88.67 10.97 3.64
CA ALA A 201 88.91 10.43 2.30
C ALA A 201 88.18 9.09 2.05
N ALA A 202 86.89 8.99 2.40
CA ALA A 202 86.02 7.92 1.89
C ALA A 202 84.55 8.23 2.22
N ALA A 203 83.92 9.17 1.51
CA ALA A 203 82.48 9.08 1.33
C ALA A 203 82.24 7.99 0.27
N PRO A 204 81.65 6.83 0.60
CA PRO A 204 81.46 5.78 -0.38
C PRO A 204 80.38 6.22 -1.37
N ALA A 205 80.73 6.30 -2.65
CA ALA A 205 79.77 6.51 -3.74
C ALA A 205 78.61 5.49 -3.73
N GLY A 206 78.76 4.37 -3.00
CA GLY A 206 77.69 3.39 -2.74
C GLY A 206 76.54 3.91 -1.86
N SER A 207 76.77 4.85 -0.94
CA SER A 207 75.72 5.37 -0.03
C SER A 207 74.59 6.07 -0.78
N ALA A 208 74.94 6.91 -1.75
CA ALA A 208 73.95 7.67 -2.54
C ALA A 208 73.20 6.77 -3.53
N HIS A 209 73.87 5.77 -4.10
CA HIS A 209 73.23 4.84 -5.02
C HIS A 209 72.27 3.89 -4.31
N GLN A 210 72.62 3.49 -3.08
CA GLN A 210 71.81 2.65 -2.22
C GLN A 210 70.59 3.41 -1.66
N GLN A 211 70.76 4.68 -1.28
CA GLN A 211 69.63 5.57 -0.93
C GLN A 211 68.66 5.78 -2.10
N ARG A 212 69.16 6.03 -3.32
CA ARG A 212 68.29 6.13 -4.50
C ARG A 212 67.55 4.83 -4.80
N SER A 213 68.19 3.67 -4.61
CA SER A 213 67.50 2.39 -4.78
C SER A 213 66.42 2.17 -3.73
N THR A 214 66.65 2.54 -2.46
CA THR A 214 65.64 2.42 -1.41
C THR A 214 64.47 3.38 -1.65
N ASP A 215 64.74 4.59 -2.12
CA ASP A 215 63.71 5.59 -2.42
C ASP A 215 62.83 5.15 -3.60
N LEU A 216 63.43 4.56 -4.64
CA LEU A 216 62.69 4.02 -5.78
C LEU A 216 61.85 2.81 -5.39
N VAL A 217 62.38 1.92 -4.54
CA VAL A 217 61.62 0.79 -4.01
C VAL A 217 60.44 1.29 -3.16
N HIS A 218 60.65 2.24 -2.26
CA HIS A 218 59.58 2.82 -1.47
C HIS A 218 58.52 3.55 -2.32
N ALA A 219 58.94 4.29 -3.35
CA ALA A 219 58.00 4.92 -4.29
C ALA A 219 57.18 3.88 -5.06
N SER A 220 57.79 2.72 -5.39
CA SER A 220 57.08 1.61 -6.03
C SER A 220 56.10 0.94 -5.07
N GLU A 221 56.48 0.72 -3.81
CA GLU A 221 55.63 0.14 -2.76
C GLU A 221 54.43 1.03 -2.43
N LEU A 222 54.64 2.35 -2.41
CA LEU A 222 53.56 3.33 -2.24
C LEU A 222 52.56 3.28 -3.40
N ARG A 223 53.05 3.12 -4.64
CA ARG A 223 52.20 2.98 -5.83
C ARG A 223 51.46 1.65 -5.86
N THR A 224 52.11 0.54 -5.51
CA THR A 224 51.44 -0.77 -5.42
C THR A 224 50.38 -0.75 -4.32
N ALA A 225 50.68 -0.17 -3.16
CA ALA A 225 49.70 -0.03 -2.08
C ALA A 225 48.53 0.91 -2.45
N ALA A 226 48.77 1.94 -3.25
CA ALA A 226 47.69 2.80 -3.78
C ALA A 226 46.80 2.03 -4.77
N ALA A 227 47.42 1.31 -5.72
CA ALA A 227 46.71 0.49 -6.71
C ALA A 227 45.93 -0.66 -6.06
N GLU A 228 46.47 -1.28 -5.00
CA GLU A 228 45.76 -2.30 -4.21
C GLU A 228 44.53 -1.74 -3.52
N ARG A 229 44.63 -0.56 -2.91
CA ARG A 229 43.46 0.13 -2.31
C ARG A 229 42.41 0.44 -3.37
N GLU A 230 42.80 0.96 -4.53
CA GLU A 230 41.89 1.21 -5.65
C GLU A 230 41.22 -0.07 -6.13
N LEU A 231 41.97 -1.17 -6.29
CA LEU A 231 41.43 -2.48 -6.63
C LEU A 231 40.44 -2.99 -5.58
N HIS A 232 40.71 -2.79 -4.29
CA HIS A 232 39.78 -3.14 -3.22
C HIS A 232 38.51 -2.30 -3.29
N THR A 233 38.61 -0.99 -3.53
CA THR A 233 37.42 -0.12 -3.68
C THR A 233 36.58 -0.48 -4.90
N LEU A 234 37.22 -0.74 -6.05
CA LEU A 234 36.54 -1.15 -7.27
C LEU A 234 35.86 -2.52 -7.12
N LYS A 235 36.49 -3.47 -6.42
CA LYS A 235 35.86 -4.76 -6.11
C LYS A 235 34.66 -4.62 -5.20
N ALA A 236 34.72 -3.74 -4.19
CA ALA A 236 33.58 -3.47 -3.32
C ALA A 236 32.42 -2.85 -4.10
N GLN A 237 32.70 -1.85 -4.95
CA GLN A 237 31.69 -1.22 -5.82
C GLN A 237 31.09 -2.21 -6.83
N LEU A 238 31.90 -3.13 -7.37
CA LEU A 238 31.42 -4.16 -8.29
C LEU A 238 30.45 -5.13 -7.58
N LEU A 239 30.77 -5.54 -6.35
CA LEU A 239 29.88 -6.41 -5.55
C LEU A 239 28.56 -5.69 -5.22
N GLU A 240 28.63 -4.43 -4.79
CA GLU A 240 27.45 -3.61 -4.50
C GLU A 240 26.56 -3.45 -5.74
N ALA A 241 27.15 -3.09 -6.89
CA ALA A 241 26.41 -2.98 -8.15
C ALA A 241 25.81 -4.33 -8.61
N GLN A 242 26.50 -5.45 -8.35
CA GLN A 242 25.97 -6.79 -8.65
C GLN A 242 24.77 -7.16 -7.77
N GLU A 243 24.81 -6.82 -6.48
CA GLU A 243 23.69 -7.01 -5.57
C GLU A 243 22.49 -6.14 -5.97
N GLU A 244 22.71 -4.87 -6.31
CA GLU A 244 21.66 -3.97 -6.82
C GLU A 244 21.03 -4.47 -8.12
N LEU A 245 21.85 -5.01 -9.04
CA LEU A 245 21.38 -5.61 -10.28
C LEU A 245 20.52 -6.85 -10.01
N ALA A 246 20.95 -7.72 -9.10
CA ALA A 246 20.21 -8.93 -8.74
C ALA A 246 18.85 -8.58 -8.10
N GLN A 247 18.82 -7.58 -7.22
CA GLN A 247 17.57 -7.08 -6.63
C GLN A 247 16.65 -6.51 -7.72
N SER A 248 17.19 -5.68 -8.62
CA SER A 248 16.42 -5.10 -9.73
C SER A 248 15.85 -6.17 -10.66
N GLN A 249 16.65 -7.19 -10.99
CA GLN A 249 16.19 -8.34 -11.78
C GLN A 249 15.06 -9.11 -11.10
N HIS A 250 15.14 -9.33 -9.78
CA HIS A 250 14.07 -9.97 -9.02
C HIS A 250 12.77 -9.13 -9.06
N PHE A 251 12.86 -7.81 -8.91
CA PHE A 251 11.69 -6.93 -9.04
C PHE A 251 11.08 -6.96 -10.44
N VAL A 252 11.91 -7.00 -11.48
CA VAL A 252 11.45 -7.13 -12.87
C VAL A 252 10.74 -8.47 -13.08
N SER A 253 11.35 -9.59 -12.67
CA SER A 253 10.75 -10.92 -12.79
C SER A 253 9.41 -11.01 -12.07
N SER A 254 9.31 -10.51 -10.83
CA SER A 254 8.04 -10.49 -10.09
C SER A 254 6.97 -9.65 -10.79
N ARG A 255 7.36 -8.54 -11.43
CA ARG A 255 6.44 -7.73 -12.24
C ARG A 255 6.03 -8.44 -13.52
N GLU A 256 6.94 -9.14 -14.18
CA GLU A 256 6.66 -9.92 -15.39
C GLU A 256 5.68 -11.07 -15.12
N ASP A 257 5.83 -11.77 -13.99
CA ASP A 257 4.89 -12.81 -13.55
C ASP A 257 3.49 -12.24 -13.31
N GLU A 258 3.41 -11.07 -12.68
CA GLU A 258 2.14 -10.39 -12.45
C GLU A 258 1.52 -9.85 -13.73
N ILE A 259 2.34 -9.31 -14.65
CA ILE A 259 1.90 -8.91 -15.99
C ILE A 259 1.36 -10.12 -16.74
N ALA A 260 2.01 -11.27 -16.67
CA ALA A 260 1.54 -12.50 -17.31
C ALA A 260 0.20 -12.97 -16.72
N ARG A 261 0.05 -12.92 -15.39
CA ARG A 261 -1.21 -13.23 -14.70
C ARG A 261 -2.34 -12.30 -15.13
N LEU A 262 -2.11 -10.98 -15.09
CA LEU A 262 -3.10 -9.98 -15.49
C LEU A 262 -3.42 -10.05 -16.99
N SER A 263 -2.42 -10.28 -17.83
CA SER A 263 -2.59 -10.45 -19.28
C SER A 263 -3.42 -11.67 -19.60
N SER A 264 -3.19 -12.80 -18.92
CA SER A 264 -4.02 -14.01 -19.06
C SER A 264 -5.48 -13.76 -18.66
N MET A 265 -5.74 -12.96 -17.63
CA MET A 265 -7.09 -12.54 -17.25
C MET A 265 -7.75 -11.59 -18.26
N LEU A 266 -6.94 -10.81 -18.99
CA LEU A 266 -7.42 -9.90 -20.03
C LEU A 266 -7.67 -10.61 -21.37
N GLU A 267 -6.87 -11.62 -21.72
CA GLU A 267 -6.92 -12.30 -23.02
C GLU A 267 -8.19 -13.16 -23.20
N GLY A 268 -8.71 -13.73 -22.12
CA GLY A 268 -10.03 -14.39 -22.12
C GLY A 268 -11.22 -13.43 -21.98
N GLY A 269 -10.97 -12.15 -21.71
CA GLY A 269 -11.97 -11.23 -21.17
C GLY A 269 -12.50 -11.69 -19.80
N ARG A 270 -13.22 -10.81 -19.10
CA ARG A 270 -14.06 -11.27 -18.00
C ARG A 270 -15.27 -11.99 -18.59
N ASP A 271 -15.47 -13.25 -18.21
CA ASP A 271 -16.66 -14.00 -18.60
C ASP A 271 -17.91 -13.26 -18.12
N VAL A 272 -18.68 -12.74 -19.07
CA VAL A 272 -19.89 -11.96 -18.82
C VAL A 272 -20.92 -12.80 -18.06
N GLU A 273 -20.96 -14.11 -18.28
CA GLU A 273 -21.88 -14.99 -17.55
C GLU A 273 -21.49 -15.10 -16.09
N ARG A 274 -20.21 -15.35 -15.82
CA ARG A 274 -19.67 -15.28 -14.47
C ARG A 274 -19.91 -13.92 -13.81
N MET A 275 -19.69 -12.81 -14.52
CA MET A 275 -19.98 -11.48 -13.98
C MET A 275 -21.47 -11.30 -13.68
N THR A 276 -22.37 -11.75 -14.55
CA THR A 276 -23.81 -11.66 -14.29
C THR A 276 -24.23 -12.47 -13.08
N LEU A 277 -23.60 -13.62 -12.85
CA LEU A 277 -23.81 -14.43 -11.65
C LEU A 277 -23.24 -13.73 -10.40
N GLU A 278 -22.05 -13.16 -10.48
CA GLU A 278 -21.44 -12.39 -9.38
C GLU A 278 -22.30 -11.19 -8.99
N TYR A 279 -22.76 -10.39 -9.96
CA TYR A 279 -23.67 -9.26 -9.70
C TYR A 279 -25.02 -9.71 -9.12
N ARG A 280 -25.59 -10.81 -9.62
CA ARG A 280 -26.82 -11.39 -9.05
C ARG A 280 -26.59 -11.89 -7.62
N ASN A 281 -25.47 -12.55 -7.36
CA ASN A 281 -25.12 -13.00 -6.02
C ASN A 281 -24.92 -11.82 -5.08
N GLU A 282 -24.24 -10.75 -5.51
CA GLU A 282 -24.06 -9.54 -4.70
C GLU A 282 -25.41 -8.86 -4.40
N ALA A 283 -26.32 -8.81 -5.38
CA ALA A 283 -27.67 -8.31 -5.17
C ALA A 283 -28.47 -9.20 -4.20
N ASN A 284 -28.38 -10.53 -4.35
CA ASN A 284 -29.00 -11.49 -3.45
C ASN A 284 -28.42 -11.39 -2.03
N GLU A 285 -27.13 -11.15 -1.89
CA GLU A 285 -26.48 -11.00 -0.60
C GLU A 285 -26.95 -9.72 0.11
N LYS A 286 -27.10 -8.62 -0.64
CA LYS A 286 -27.73 -7.38 -0.13
C LYS A 286 -29.17 -7.61 0.33
N THR A 287 -29.96 -8.39 -0.41
CA THR A 287 -31.34 -8.71 0.02
C THR A 287 -31.38 -9.64 1.23
N ILE A 288 -30.49 -10.62 1.30
CA ILE A 288 -30.33 -11.51 2.47
C ILE A 288 -29.96 -10.68 3.71
N ILE A 289 -29.01 -9.76 3.60
CA ILE A 289 -28.64 -8.87 4.72
C ILE A 289 -29.84 -8.04 5.18
N SER A 290 -30.59 -7.45 4.25
CA SER A 290 -31.80 -6.67 4.58
C SER A 290 -32.88 -7.53 5.24
N LEU A 291 -33.10 -8.75 4.75
CA LEU A 291 -34.04 -9.70 5.36
C LEU A 291 -33.59 -10.12 6.76
N ASN A 292 -32.30 -10.37 6.97
CA ASN A 292 -31.76 -10.70 8.29
C ASN A 292 -31.97 -9.55 9.28
N GLN A 293 -31.73 -8.30 8.85
CA GLN A 293 -32.03 -7.12 9.68
C GLN A 293 -33.53 -7.04 10.06
N GLN A 294 -34.44 -7.38 9.13
CA GLN A 294 -35.86 -7.44 9.43
C GLN A 294 -36.20 -8.56 10.41
N VAL A 295 -35.59 -9.74 10.27
CA VAL A 295 -35.78 -10.87 11.19
C VAL A 295 -35.28 -10.50 12.59
N GLU A 296 -34.11 -9.89 12.70
CA GLU A 296 -33.58 -9.39 13.98
C GLU A 296 -34.54 -8.40 14.64
N PHE A 297 -35.06 -7.45 13.87
CA PHE A 297 -36.04 -6.48 14.37
C PHE A 297 -37.31 -7.15 14.89
N LEU A 298 -37.89 -8.07 14.12
CA LEU A 298 -39.09 -8.80 14.52
C LEU A 298 -38.84 -9.71 15.73
N THR A 299 -37.67 -10.34 15.81
CA THR A 299 -37.26 -11.17 16.94
C THR A 299 -37.15 -10.32 18.22
N LEU A 300 -36.58 -9.11 18.10
CA LEU A 300 -36.52 -8.16 19.21
C LEU A 300 -37.94 -7.77 19.66
N GLN A 301 -38.85 -7.47 18.73
CA GLN A 301 -40.24 -7.15 19.09
C GLN A 301 -40.98 -8.31 19.74
N LEU A 302 -40.82 -9.54 19.23
CA LEU A 302 -41.42 -10.74 19.82
C LEU A 302 -40.93 -10.95 21.25
N SER A 303 -39.62 -10.91 21.50
CA SER A 303 -39.07 -11.06 22.85
C SER A 303 -39.58 -10.00 23.83
N ARG A 304 -39.80 -8.77 23.35
CA ARG A 304 -40.40 -7.70 24.15
C ARG A 304 -41.84 -8.03 24.52
N VAL A 305 -42.67 -8.41 23.55
CA VAL A 305 -44.07 -8.76 23.79
C VAL A 305 -44.18 -10.00 24.69
N GLU A 306 -43.30 -10.98 24.53
CA GLU A 306 -43.23 -12.15 25.41
C GLU A 306 -42.90 -11.77 26.85
N SER A 307 -41.96 -10.85 27.05
CA SER A 307 -41.62 -10.31 28.39
C SER A 307 -42.80 -9.55 29.01
N GLU A 308 -43.47 -8.68 28.24
CA GLU A 308 -44.66 -7.96 28.69
C GLU A 308 -45.80 -8.94 29.05
N ALA A 309 -46.01 -9.99 28.25
CA ALA A 309 -46.98 -11.04 28.54
C ALA A 309 -46.63 -11.85 29.79
N ALA A 310 -45.33 -12.15 30.01
CA ALA A 310 -44.87 -12.83 31.21
C ALA A 310 -45.12 -12.00 32.48
N GLN A 311 -44.78 -10.70 32.44
CA GLN A 311 -45.08 -9.76 33.53
C GLN A 311 -46.58 -9.65 33.79
N GLY A 312 -47.40 -9.59 32.73
CA GLY A 312 -48.86 -9.59 32.84
C GLY A 312 -49.40 -10.84 33.54
N ARG A 313 -48.87 -12.03 33.22
CA ARG A 313 -49.24 -13.28 33.91
C ARG A 313 -48.85 -13.24 35.38
N GLU A 314 -47.65 -12.77 35.71
CA GLU A 314 -47.19 -12.65 37.10
C GLU A 314 -48.09 -11.72 37.93
N LEU A 315 -48.40 -10.53 37.40
CA LEU A 315 -49.34 -9.59 37.99
C LEU A 315 -50.72 -10.23 38.18
N GLN A 316 -51.23 -10.98 37.20
CA GLN A 316 -52.51 -11.68 37.33
C GLN A 316 -52.49 -12.72 38.46
N THR A 317 -51.39 -13.47 38.63
CA THR A 317 -51.26 -14.41 39.75
C THR A 317 -51.20 -13.72 41.11
N THR A 318 -50.51 -12.58 41.22
CA THR A 318 -50.46 -11.81 42.47
C THR A 318 -51.81 -11.19 42.80
N MET A 319 -52.51 -10.62 41.81
CA MET A 319 -53.88 -10.14 41.97
C MET A 319 -54.81 -11.25 42.45
N ALA A 320 -54.71 -12.46 41.89
CA ALA A 320 -55.51 -13.61 42.34
C ALA A 320 -55.22 -13.99 43.80
N LYS A 321 -53.96 -13.89 44.26
CA LYS A 321 -53.60 -14.11 45.68
C LYS A 321 -54.20 -13.05 46.59
N TYR A 322 -54.03 -11.77 46.25
CA TYR A 322 -54.63 -10.67 47.02
C TYR A 322 -56.15 -10.74 47.07
N GLN A 323 -56.79 -11.16 45.97
CA GLN A 323 -58.23 -11.34 45.93
C GLN A 323 -58.70 -12.45 46.87
N LYS A 324 -58.01 -13.60 46.90
CA LYS A 324 -58.28 -14.68 47.86
C LYS A 324 -58.08 -14.23 49.31
N GLU A 325 -57.03 -13.46 49.57
CA GLU A 325 -56.76 -12.93 50.92
C GLU A 325 -57.83 -11.92 51.35
N LYS A 326 -58.24 -11.02 50.45
CA LYS A 326 -59.36 -10.11 50.65
C LYS A 326 -60.65 -10.87 50.97
N GLU A 327 -60.97 -11.91 50.20
CA GLU A 327 -62.13 -12.78 50.43
C GLU A 327 -62.07 -13.42 51.82
N ARG A 328 -60.91 -13.96 52.21
CA ARG A 328 -60.69 -14.55 53.54
C ARG A 328 -60.90 -13.52 54.67
N LEU A 329 -60.33 -12.33 54.53
CA LEU A 329 -60.50 -11.26 55.52
C LEU A 329 -61.96 -10.79 55.60
N THR A 330 -62.66 -10.70 54.47
CA THR A 330 -64.09 -10.36 54.48
C THR A 330 -64.95 -11.43 55.14
N ALA A 331 -64.64 -12.72 54.95
CA ALA A 331 -65.32 -13.82 55.61
C ALA A 331 -65.09 -13.77 57.14
N ASN A 332 -63.83 -13.59 57.57
CA ASN A 332 -63.50 -13.43 59.00
C ASN A 332 -64.21 -12.21 59.63
N LEU A 333 -64.31 -11.09 58.89
CA LEU A 333 -65.03 -9.92 59.37
C LEU A 333 -66.53 -10.20 59.53
N GLN A 334 -67.14 -10.92 58.58
CA GLN A 334 -68.55 -11.32 58.69
C GLN A 334 -68.79 -12.25 59.88
N GLU A 335 -67.88 -13.19 60.13
CA GLU A 335 -67.95 -14.11 61.27
C GLU A 335 -67.85 -13.35 62.60
N THR A 336 -66.86 -12.47 62.76
CA THR A 336 -66.72 -11.65 63.97
C THR A 336 -67.89 -10.68 64.18
N LEU A 337 -68.50 -10.14 63.11
CA LEU A 337 -69.73 -9.36 63.21
C LEU A 337 -70.91 -10.20 63.67
N ARG A 338 -71.02 -11.45 63.19
CA ARG A 338 -72.04 -12.42 63.61
C ARG A 338 -71.87 -12.75 65.09
N GLU A 339 -70.68 -13.10 65.54
CA GLU A 339 -70.36 -13.35 66.95
C GLU A 339 -70.69 -12.12 67.83
N ASN A 340 -70.28 -10.92 67.42
CA ASN A 340 -70.62 -9.69 68.15
C ASN A 340 -72.13 -9.46 68.25
N SER A 341 -72.89 -9.81 67.21
CA SER A 341 -74.35 -9.71 67.22
C SER A 341 -74.98 -10.70 68.21
N GLU A 342 -74.45 -11.91 68.31
CA GLU A 342 -74.88 -12.95 69.25
C GLU A 342 -74.54 -12.57 70.70
N VAL A 343 -73.35 -12.02 70.93
CA VAL A 343 -72.95 -11.48 72.24
C VAL A 343 -73.86 -10.33 72.65
N ARG A 344 -74.14 -9.38 71.75
CA ARG A 344 -75.09 -8.28 72.03
C ARG A 344 -76.49 -8.80 72.33
N ALA A 345 -76.97 -9.82 71.61
CA ALA A 345 -78.26 -10.45 71.88
C ALA A 345 -78.27 -11.13 73.26
N SER A 346 -77.18 -11.79 73.63
CA SER A 346 -77.01 -12.42 74.95
C SER A 346 -76.96 -11.39 76.08
N ALA A 347 -76.23 -10.28 75.90
CA ALA A 347 -76.20 -9.17 76.85
C ALA A 347 -77.59 -8.52 77.04
N ARG A 348 -78.38 -8.41 75.96
CA ARG A 348 -79.77 -7.93 76.05
C ARG A 348 -80.68 -8.86 76.86
N ARG A 349 -80.48 -10.19 76.77
CA ARG A 349 -81.26 -11.17 77.56
C ARG A 349 -80.91 -11.18 79.04
N ILE A 350 -79.72 -10.71 79.43
CA ILE A 350 -79.27 -10.61 80.82
C ILE A 350 -79.76 -9.29 81.48
N SER A 351 -80.10 -8.28 80.67
CA SER A 351 -80.59 -6.97 81.13
C SER A 351 -82.12 -6.89 81.29
N THR A 352 -82.84 -7.98 81.03
CA THR A 352 -84.28 -8.19 81.31
C THR A 352 -84.42 -9.10 82.51
#